data_AF-A0A3N0XI00-F1
#
_entry.id   AF-A0A3N0XI00-F1
#
_cell.length_a   1.000
_cell.length_b   1.000
_cell.length_c   1.000
_cell.angle_alpha   90.00
_cell.angle_beta   90.00
_cell.angle_gamma   90.00
#
_symmetry.space_group_name_H-M   'P 1'
#
loop_
_entity.id
_entity.type
_entity.pdbx_description
1 polymer ?
#
loop_
_entity_poly.entity_id
_entity_poly.type
_entity_poly.pdbx_seq_one_letter_code
_entity_poly.pdbx_strand_id
1 'polypeptide(L)'
;MCTEALFPGLGGVSSLDRYKVRSSFESEFLQAHNAYRSQHGAPPLAVNKSLCRSAQAWAEHLLSINTLKHSNKDYGENLYYAWSSATKKLTGREAVESWYNEIKDYNFSKPGFCSKTGHFTQVVWKDTKELGVGLATDGKVTFVVGQYLPAGNITNVGYFERNVLPAGSKVDSKPTGTTGKVGPMDGVSNRVPSVPRSTEISPSGGRGDLHVPTTLKADSSFEAEFLQAHNAYRKHHGAPPLTINKNLCRSSQEWAKHLLSIRTLKHSNGEYGENVYYAWSSADKKLTGREAVESWYSEIKDYSFSRPGFSSKTGHFTQVVWKDTKELGVGLATDGNTTFVVGQYLPAGNISNAGYFERNVLPGGSKVDFKSTPSADRVGQALGALSIKSNQLPSSSHSSVPAPCKSQSPQSSSSEGEILSQFRQSLLEAQNDYRRQHGARPLSLCPILSKEAQDWATHLISINALKNSGKGHGETMSYKWTSNMVPPTGKEVAESWYKENVMYNFATHGFQNGTGNFTQMIWRSTDQVGVGLASDGKGKFITVAFYKPPGNITNPGYFQDNVKPAGR
;
A
#
# COMPACT_ATOMS: atom_id res chain seq x y z
N MET A 1 38.31 25.66 61.64
CA MET A 1 37.01 26.00 62.25
C MET A 1 36.49 27.25 61.56
N CYS A 2 35.16 27.30 61.40
CA CYS A 2 34.31 28.36 60.86
C CYS A 2 34.81 29.80 61.10
N THR A 3 34.53 30.78 60.23
CA THR A 3 33.20 31.42 60.13
C THR A 3 33.14 32.44 58.98
N GLU A 4 31.91 32.77 58.61
CA GLU A 4 31.39 33.63 57.54
C GLU A 4 31.98 35.05 57.43
N ALA A 5 31.87 35.63 56.23
CA ALA A 5 31.60 37.06 56.07
C ALA A 5 30.77 37.31 54.79
N LEU A 6 29.63 38.00 54.97
CA LEU A 6 28.73 38.49 53.94
C LEU A 6 29.38 39.63 53.10
N PHE A 7 29.10 39.55 51.79
CA PHE A 7 28.93 40.58 50.75
C PHE A 7 29.57 41.98 50.85
N PRO A 8 30.03 42.47 49.68
CA PRO A 8 29.59 43.78 49.22
C PRO A 8 29.04 43.78 47.78
N GLY A 9 28.14 44.73 47.54
CA GLY A 9 28.35 45.72 46.49
C GLY A 9 28.01 45.36 45.04
N LEU A 10 26.92 45.97 44.57
CA LEU A 10 26.47 46.08 43.19
C LEU A 10 27.56 46.60 42.23
N GLY A 11 27.76 45.88 41.13
CA GLY A 11 28.38 46.35 39.89
C GLY A 11 27.62 45.76 38.71
N GLY A 12 26.97 46.62 37.93
CA GLY A 12 25.97 46.24 36.94
C GLY A 12 26.49 45.29 35.85
N VAL A 13 25.69 44.28 35.55
CA VAL A 13 25.69 43.58 34.26
C VAL A 13 24.31 43.73 33.64
N SER A 14 24.34 44.03 32.35
CA SER A 14 23.22 44.38 31.50
C SER A 14 22.06 43.37 31.56
N SER A 15 20.86 43.90 31.35
CA SER A 15 19.57 43.20 31.35
C SER A 15 19.39 42.16 30.23
N LEU A 16 20.45 41.54 29.71
CA LEU A 16 20.39 40.60 28.57
C LEU A 16 20.79 39.16 28.88
N ASP A 17 21.20 38.83 30.11
CA ASP A 17 21.64 37.45 30.46
C ASP A 17 20.65 36.63 31.30
N ARG A 18 19.43 37.11 31.53
CA ARG A 18 18.37 36.34 32.21
C ARG A 18 17.31 35.83 31.23
N TYR A 19 17.64 34.78 30.48
CA TYR A 19 16.75 33.65 30.07
C TYR A 19 17.33 32.87 28.87
N LYS A 20 18.57 32.37 28.94
CA LYS A 20 18.97 31.28 28.02
C LYS A 20 18.43 29.97 28.57
N VAL A 21 17.12 29.76 28.43
CA VAL A 21 16.49 28.46 28.70
C VAL A 21 17.18 27.46 27.79
N ARG A 22 17.93 26.51 28.36
CA ARG A 22 18.42 25.35 27.61
C ARG A 22 17.18 24.65 27.05
N SER A 23 17.02 24.62 25.73
CA SER A 23 15.91 23.94 25.09
C SER A 23 15.98 22.44 25.38
N SER A 24 14.86 21.87 25.84
CA SER A 24 14.72 20.41 25.94
C SER A 24 14.48 19.82 24.56
N PHE A 25 14.73 18.51 24.37
CA PHE A 25 14.41 17.80 23.14
C PHE A 25 12.94 17.99 22.74
N GLU A 26 12.02 17.92 23.73
CA GLU A 26 10.59 18.18 23.53
C GLU A 26 10.34 19.60 22.99
N SER A 27 11.02 20.61 23.54
CA SER A 27 10.90 22.00 23.10
C SER A 27 11.43 22.19 21.67
N GLU A 28 12.57 21.60 21.33
CA GLU A 28 13.15 21.65 19.98
C GLU A 28 12.24 20.97 18.96
N PHE A 29 11.69 19.81 19.32
CA PHE A 29 10.79 19.04 18.47
C PHE A 29 9.48 19.78 18.20
N LEU A 30 8.88 20.40 19.23
CA LEU A 30 7.69 21.23 19.07
C LEU A 30 7.97 22.48 18.23
N GLN A 31 9.07 23.19 18.50
CA GLN A 31 9.46 24.39 17.77
C GLN A 31 9.68 24.09 16.28
N ALA A 32 10.33 22.98 15.96
CA ALA A 32 10.53 22.55 14.57
C ALA A 32 9.21 22.25 13.86
N HIS A 33 8.28 21.53 14.51
CA HIS A 33 6.94 21.29 13.95
C HIS A 33 6.23 22.61 13.67
N ASN A 34 6.17 23.51 14.65
CA ASN A 34 5.43 24.76 14.53
C ASN A 34 6.07 25.71 13.50
N ALA A 35 7.41 25.68 13.35
CA ALA A 35 8.09 26.39 12.29
C ALA A 35 7.66 25.89 10.90
N TYR A 36 7.68 24.59 10.64
CA TYR A 36 7.23 24.05 9.35
C TYR A 36 5.74 24.23 9.13
N ARG A 37 4.88 23.97 10.12
CA ARG A 37 3.43 24.18 10.03
C ARG A 37 3.07 25.61 9.66
N SER A 38 3.79 26.60 10.19
CA SER A 38 3.58 28.01 9.83
C SER A 38 3.84 28.30 8.34
N GLN A 39 4.81 27.59 7.72
CA GLN A 39 5.09 27.72 6.28
C GLN A 39 3.94 27.19 5.43
N HIS A 40 3.15 26.26 5.95
CA HIS A 40 2.03 25.59 5.27
C HIS A 40 0.66 26.13 5.70
N GLY A 41 0.59 27.26 6.41
CA GLY A 41 -0.69 27.82 6.88
C GLY A 41 -1.42 26.93 7.90
N ALA A 42 -0.72 25.98 8.53
CA ALA A 42 -1.27 25.09 9.55
C ALA A 42 -1.12 25.72 10.96
N PRO A 43 -2.16 25.67 11.83
CA PRO A 43 -2.08 26.19 13.20
C PRO A 43 -0.97 25.51 14.03
N PRO A 44 -0.34 26.21 14.99
CA PRO A 44 0.68 25.61 15.84
C PRO A 44 0.09 24.49 16.71
N LEU A 45 0.87 23.43 16.93
CA LEU A 45 0.56 22.34 17.85
C LEU A 45 0.85 22.75 19.29
N ALA A 46 0.05 22.23 20.21
CA ALA A 46 0.31 22.26 21.65
C ALA A 46 0.91 20.93 22.12
N VAL A 47 1.80 20.96 23.12
CA VAL A 47 2.30 19.73 23.73
C VAL A 47 1.21 19.11 24.60
N ASN A 48 0.96 17.81 24.41
CA ASN A 48 0.16 17.01 25.32
C ASN A 48 1.05 16.05 26.11
N LYS A 49 1.11 16.23 27.44
CA LYS A 49 1.95 15.42 28.33
C LYS A 49 1.56 13.94 28.38
N SER A 50 0.30 13.60 28.17
CA SER A 50 -0.14 12.20 28.04
C SER A 50 0.36 11.57 26.74
N LEU A 51 0.36 12.32 25.64
CA LEU A 51 1.00 11.86 24.39
C LEU A 51 2.52 11.73 24.56
N CYS A 52 3.21 12.64 25.24
CA CYS A 52 4.64 12.49 25.52
C CYS A 52 4.95 11.23 26.33
N ARG A 53 4.17 10.93 27.39
CA ARG A 53 4.33 9.69 28.16
C ARG A 53 4.12 8.44 27.30
N SER A 54 3.10 8.47 26.44
CA SER A 54 2.79 7.38 25.52
C SER A 54 3.91 7.17 24.48
N ALA A 55 4.37 8.24 23.85
CA ALA A 55 5.45 8.21 22.86
C ALA A 55 6.79 7.80 23.50
N GLN A 56 7.07 8.23 24.73
CA GLN A 56 8.27 7.84 25.47
C GLN A 56 8.29 6.34 25.79
N ALA A 57 7.20 5.82 26.36
CA ALA A 57 7.06 4.39 26.63
C ALA A 57 7.19 3.57 25.34
N TRP A 58 6.67 4.07 24.22
CA TRP A 58 6.81 3.40 22.94
C TRP A 58 8.24 3.45 22.40
N ALA A 59 8.93 4.60 22.49
CA ALA A 59 10.33 4.72 22.08
C ALA A 59 11.22 3.73 22.86
N GLU A 60 11.01 3.61 24.17
CA GLU A 60 11.71 2.63 25.02
C GLU A 60 11.40 1.20 24.61
N HIS A 61 10.14 0.91 24.27
CA HIS A 61 9.76 -0.40 23.74
C HIS A 61 10.47 -0.70 22.42
N LEU A 62 10.50 0.23 21.46
CA LEU A 62 11.20 0.07 20.17
C LEU A 62 12.69 -0.17 20.35
N LEU A 63 13.31 0.52 21.31
CA LEU A 63 14.70 0.28 21.68
C LEU A 63 14.88 -1.15 22.25
N SER A 64 13.97 -1.60 23.12
CA SER A 64 14.06 -2.94 23.75
C SER A 64 13.95 -4.09 22.75
N ILE A 65 13.16 -3.92 21.69
CA ILE A 65 12.99 -4.93 20.62
C ILE A 65 13.87 -4.66 19.40
N ASN A 66 14.63 -3.55 19.42
CA ASN A 66 15.47 -3.05 18.35
C ASN A 66 14.82 -3.10 16.95
N THR A 67 13.54 -2.71 16.85
CA THR A 67 12.74 -2.82 15.62
C THR A 67 11.83 -1.61 15.48
N LEU A 68 11.75 -1.02 14.28
CA LEU A 68 10.77 0.02 13.96
C LEU A 68 9.38 -0.59 13.77
N LYS A 69 8.42 -0.21 14.63
CA LYS A 69 7.02 -0.59 14.53
C LYS A 69 6.12 0.52 15.08
N HIS A 70 4.99 0.76 14.44
CA HIS A 70 4.00 1.69 14.95
C HIS A 70 3.32 1.18 16.23
N SER A 71 2.94 2.11 17.11
CA SER A 71 2.21 1.79 18.33
C SER A 71 0.77 1.36 18.04
N ASN A 72 0.18 0.61 18.98
CA ASN A 72 -1.23 0.20 18.89
C ASN A 72 -2.20 1.31 19.35
N LYS A 73 -1.77 2.58 19.42
CA LYS A 73 -2.56 3.71 19.95
C LYS A 73 -3.28 4.48 18.87
N ASP A 74 -4.30 5.26 19.23
CA ASP A 74 -5.11 6.09 18.32
C ASP A 74 -4.42 7.39 17.88
N TYR A 75 -3.09 7.31 17.96
CA TYR A 75 -2.08 8.24 17.50
C TYR A 75 -2.14 8.48 15.99
N GLY A 76 -2.07 9.71 15.48
CA GLY A 76 -1.17 9.91 14.33
C GLY A 76 0.24 9.59 14.82
N GLU A 77 1.12 8.99 14.01
CA GLU A 77 2.45 8.61 14.49
C GLU A 77 3.52 8.69 13.42
N ASN A 78 4.62 9.35 13.75
CA ASN A 78 5.86 9.33 12.96
C ASN A 78 6.96 8.68 13.78
N LEU A 79 7.77 7.85 13.11
CA LEU A 79 8.89 7.15 13.73
C LEU A 79 10.20 7.56 13.07
N TYR A 80 11.25 7.61 13.86
CA TYR A 80 12.61 7.85 13.39
C TYR A 80 13.54 6.84 14.04
N TYR A 81 14.50 6.36 13.25
CA TYR A 81 15.56 5.46 13.69
C TYR A 81 16.90 5.97 13.20
N ALA A 82 17.90 5.91 14.06
CA ALA A 82 19.29 6.10 13.68
C ALA A 82 20.19 5.12 14.41
N TRP A 83 21.24 4.70 13.72
CA TRP A 83 22.36 3.96 14.29
C TRP A 83 23.65 4.74 14.04
N SER A 84 24.54 4.79 15.02
CA SER A 84 25.85 5.43 14.92
C SER A 84 26.89 4.64 15.71
N SER A 85 28.11 4.55 15.15
CA SER A 85 29.27 3.97 15.83
C SER A 85 29.80 4.85 16.96
N ALA A 86 29.47 6.14 16.96
CA ALA A 86 29.79 7.11 18.01
C ALA A 86 28.52 7.68 18.66
N THR A 87 28.59 8.01 19.95
CA THR A 87 27.46 8.63 20.67
C THR A 87 27.20 10.04 20.13
N LYS A 88 26.22 10.17 19.24
CA LYS A 88 25.75 11.46 18.71
C LYS A 88 24.47 11.85 19.45
N LYS A 89 24.46 13.03 20.06
CA LYS A 89 23.25 13.59 20.67
C LYS A 89 22.31 14.09 19.57
N LEU A 90 21.21 13.37 19.33
CA LEU A 90 20.16 13.76 18.41
C LEU A 90 19.34 14.91 19.00
N THR A 91 19.09 15.95 18.20
CA THR A 91 18.21 17.07 18.55
C THR A 91 16.78 16.82 18.10
N GLY A 92 15.81 17.48 18.75
CA GLY A 92 14.41 17.37 18.35
C GLY A 92 14.18 17.89 16.92
N ARG A 93 14.96 18.90 16.52
CA ARG A 93 14.92 19.50 15.18
C ARG A 93 15.38 18.52 14.09
N GLU A 94 16.49 17.80 14.29
CA GLU A 94 17.01 16.85 13.30
C GLU A 94 15.99 15.76 12.94
N ALA A 95 15.25 15.23 13.93
CA ALA A 95 14.21 14.23 13.68
C ALA A 95 13.07 14.79 12.83
N VAL A 96 12.58 15.99 13.17
CA VAL A 96 11.47 16.63 12.44
C VAL A 96 11.88 17.06 11.04
N GLU A 97 13.10 17.56 10.88
CA GLU A 97 13.66 17.93 9.58
C GLU A 97 13.79 16.72 8.65
N SER A 98 14.20 15.56 9.17
CA SER A 98 14.20 14.30 8.42
C SER A 98 12.81 13.96 7.85
N TRP A 99 11.76 14.05 8.68
CA TRP A 99 10.38 13.83 8.25
C TRP A 99 9.86 14.89 7.28
N TYR A 100 10.18 16.17 7.54
CA TYR A 100 9.74 17.27 6.70
C TYR A 100 10.37 17.21 5.30
N ASN A 101 11.62 16.74 5.19
CA ASN A 101 12.35 16.66 3.92
C ASN A 101 11.68 15.77 2.86
N GLU A 102 10.69 14.95 3.22
CA GLU A 102 9.83 14.24 2.25
C GLU A 102 8.94 15.19 1.44
N ILE A 103 8.82 16.47 1.81
CA ILE A 103 8.13 17.50 1.04
C ILE A 103 8.61 17.55 -0.42
N LYS A 104 9.90 17.29 -0.66
CA LYS A 104 10.50 17.25 -2.00
C LYS A 104 9.89 16.18 -2.91
N ASP A 105 9.29 15.15 -2.31
CA ASP A 105 8.66 14.01 -2.97
C ASP A 105 7.12 14.13 -2.97
N TYR A 106 6.54 15.15 -2.32
CA TYR A 106 5.10 15.35 -2.23
C TYR A 106 4.53 16.18 -3.39
N ASN A 107 3.52 15.66 -4.07
CA ASN A 107 2.85 16.33 -5.17
C ASN A 107 1.59 17.07 -4.70
N PHE A 108 1.68 18.38 -4.46
CA PHE A 108 0.53 19.22 -4.08
C PHE A 108 -0.57 19.31 -5.15
N SER A 109 -0.24 19.04 -6.43
CA SER A 109 -1.22 19.02 -7.53
C SER A 109 -1.98 17.70 -7.62
N LYS A 110 -1.51 16.66 -6.92
CA LYS A 110 -2.19 15.36 -6.77
C LYS A 110 -2.13 14.92 -5.30
N PRO A 111 -2.81 15.65 -4.41
CA PRO A 111 -2.74 15.42 -2.97
C PRO A 111 -3.30 14.04 -2.62
N GLY A 112 -2.62 13.35 -1.72
CA GLY A 112 -3.02 12.01 -1.28
C GLY A 112 -1.94 11.36 -0.42
N PHE A 113 -2.27 10.20 0.15
CA PHE A 113 -1.31 9.44 0.93
C PHE A 113 -0.32 8.70 0.03
N CYS A 114 0.95 8.78 0.37
CA CYS A 114 2.02 7.98 -0.20
C CYS A 114 2.96 7.58 0.94
N SER A 115 3.41 6.33 0.96
CA SER A 115 4.30 5.82 2.02
C SER A 115 5.65 6.55 2.08
N LYS A 116 6.07 7.22 1.00
CA LYS A 116 7.30 8.03 0.95
C LYS A 116 7.15 9.45 1.51
N THR A 117 5.91 9.92 1.68
CA THR A 117 5.61 11.31 2.11
C THR A 117 4.73 11.34 3.35
N GLY A 118 4.50 10.19 3.98
CA GLY A 118 3.61 10.02 5.12
C GLY A 118 4.07 10.82 6.34
N HIS A 119 5.39 10.94 6.56
CA HIS A 119 5.88 11.68 7.71
C HIS A 119 5.71 13.19 7.50
N PHE A 120 6.07 13.70 6.31
CA PHE A 120 5.86 15.11 5.95
C PHE A 120 4.38 15.50 6.08
N THR A 121 3.49 14.72 5.47
CA THR A 121 2.05 15.01 5.45
C THR A 121 1.47 15.05 6.86
N GLN A 122 1.95 14.21 7.78
CA GLN A 122 1.58 14.26 9.20
C GLN A 122 2.12 15.50 9.93
N VAL A 123 3.38 15.91 9.65
CA VAL A 123 4.01 17.10 10.26
C VAL A 123 3.17 18.35 9.96
N VAL A 124 2.75 18.52 8.70
CA VAL A 124 2.04 19.73 8.25
C VAL A 124 0.51 19.61 8.32
N TRP A 125 -0.04 18.48 8.75
CA TRP A 125 -1.48 18.21 8.76
C TRP A 125 -2.27 19.27 9.53
N LYS A 126 -3.04 20.11 8.83
CA LYS A 126 -3.72 21.29 9.38
C LYS A 126 -4.60 21.00 10.60
N ASP A 127 -5.38 19.93 10.56
CA ASP A 127 -6.38 19.57 11.59
C ASP A 127 -5.76 18.98 12.86
N THR A 128 -4.48 18.61 12.85
CA THR A 128 -3.76 18.15 14.05
C THR A 128 -3.60 19.31 15.03
N LYS A 129 -3.84 19.07 16.33
CA LYS A 129 -3.83 20.12 17.37
C LYS A 129 -2.78 19.91 18.44
N GLU A 130 -2.48 18.65 18.74
CA GLU A 130 -1.67 18.26 19.88
C GLU A 130 -0.56 17.30 19.44
N LEU A 131 0.59 17.42 20.11
CA LEU A 131 1.80 16.66 19.84
C LEU A 131 2.35 16.06 21.14
N GLY A 132 2.80 14.82 21.08
CA GLY A 132 3.67 14.22 22.08
C GLY A 132 4.91 13.64 21.43
N VAL A 133 6.01 13.59 22.18
CA VAL A 133 7.27 13.03 21.68
C VAL A 133 7.95 12.18 22.74
N GLY A 134 8.59 11.10 22.29
CA GLY A 134 9.46 10.24 23.09
C GLY A 134 10.79 9.98 22.38
N LEU A 135 11.87 9.83 23.15
CA LEU A 135 13.19 9.48 22.67
C LEU A 135 13.81 8.40 23.56
N ALA A 136 14.33 7.34 22.96
CA ALA A 136 15.07 6.31 23.66
C ALA A 136 16.37 5.98 22.91
N THR A 137 17.45 5.79 23.65
CA THR A 137 18.76 5.44 23.09
C THR A 137 19.58 4.58 24.05
N ASP A 138 20.39 3.67 23.50
CA ASP A 138 21.43 2.92 24.22
C ASP A 138 22.84 3.51 24.00
N GLY A 139 22.93 4.68 23.37
CA GLY A 139 24.17 5.35 23.01
C GLY A 139 24.68 5.06 21.58
N LYS A 140 24.15 4.03 20.90
CA LYS A 140 24.45 3.70 19.50
C LYS A 140 23.20 3.71 18.61
N VAL A 141 22.11 3.16 19.12
CA VAL A 141 20.78 3.15 18.49
C VAL A 141 19.93 4.24 19.14
N THR A 142 19.17 4.97 18.32
CA THR A 142 18.22 5.99 18.78
C THR A 142 16.89 5.82 18.07
N PHE A 143 15.82 5.78 18.84
CA PHE A 143 14.44 5.85 18.36
C PHE A 143 13.79 7.16 18.80
N VAL A 144 13.05 7.80 17.89
CA VAL A 144 12.16 8.92 18.21
C VAL A 144 10.75 8.58 17.74
N VAL A 145 9.78 8.85 18.60
CA VAL A 145 8.35 8.64 18.33
C VAL A 145 7.65 9.98 18.48
N GLY A 146 7.00 10.45 17.41
CA GLY A 146 6.09 11.60 17.45
C GLY A 146 4.65 11.12 17.37
N GLN A 147 3.80 11.50 18.32
CA GLN A 147 2.37 11.15 18.34
C GLN A 147 1.51 12.41 18.22
N TYR A 148 0.44 12.33 17.42
CA TYR A 148 -0.35 13.48 16.96
C TYR A 148 -1.84 13.28 17.23
N LEU A 149 -2.52 14.30 17.78
CA LEU A 149 -3.96 14.25 18.05
C LEU A 149 -4.66 15.55 17.58
N PRO A 150 -5.75 15.48 16.80
CA PRO A 150 -6.23 14.33 16.03
C PRO A 150 -5.15 13.76 15.08
N ALA A 151 -5.27 12.48 14.72
CA ALA A 151 -4.37 11.84 13.77
C ALA A 151 -4.44 12.50 12.38
N GLY A 152 -3.29 12.60 11.71
CA GLY A 152 -3.21 13.05 10.32
C GLY A 152 -3.28 11.87 9.35
N ASN A 153 -2.97 12.15 8.08
CA ASN A 153 -2.95 11.16 6.99
C ASN A 153 -4.27 10.42 6.78
N ILE A 154 -5.39 11.09 7.08
CA ILE A 154 -6.72 10.55 6.83
C ILE A 154 -6.97 10.55 5.32
N THR A 155 -7.15 9.36 4.72
CA THR A 155 -7.20 9.16 3.26
C THR A 155 -8.57 9.41 2.63
N ASN A 156 -9.53 9.91 3.40
CA ASN A 156 -10.83 10.33 2.90
C ASN A 156 -10.66 11.42 1.83
N VAL A 157 -11.50 11.35 0.78
CA VAL A 157 -11.48 12.33 -0.33
C VAL A 157 -11.54 13.77 0.21
N GLY A 158 -10.64 14.64 -0.28
CA GLY A 158 -10.59 16.05 0.12
C GLY A 158 -9.88 16.32 1.46
N TYR A 159 -9.39 15.31 2.18
CA TYR A 159 -8.68 15.51 3.44
C TYR A 159 -7.23 15.93 3.23
N PHE A 160 -6.53 15.41 2.23
CA PHE A 160 -5.15 15.83 1.94
C PHE A 160 -5.12 17.24 1.36
N GLU A 161 -6.04 17.55 0.45
CA GLU A 161 -6.26 18.87 -0.16
C GLU A 161 -6.45 19.97 0.90
N ARG A 162 -7.21 19.70 1.97
CA ARG A 162 -7.50 20.68 3.02
C ARG A 162 -6.41 20.76 4.09
N ASN A 163 -5.66 19.68 4.30
CA ASN A 163 -4.73 19.55 5.42
C ASN A 163 -3.26 19.70 5.06
N VAL A 164 -2.88 19.46 3.80
CA VAL A 164 -1.50 19.50 3.33
C VAL A 164 -1.39 20.60 2.27
N LEU A 165 -1.35 21.84 2.74
CA LEU A 165 -1.32 23.01 1.87
C LEU A 165 0.09 23.29 1.35
N PRO A 166 0.27 23.91 0.19
CA PRO A 166 1.59 24.33 -0.30
C PRO A 166 2.29 25.33 0.65
N ALA A 167 3.63 25.36 0.59
CA ALA A 167 4.40 26.38 1.31
C ALA A 167 4.02 27.80 0.83
N GLY A 168 3.90 28.74 1.77
CA GLY A 168 3.41 30.10 1.51
C GLY A 168 1.90 30.29 1.69
N SER A 169 1.16 29.23 2.03
CA SER A 169 -0.27 29.33 2.35
C SER A 169 -0.50 30.16 3.63
N LYS A 170 -1.49 31.07 3.61
CA LYS A 170 -1.80 31.94 4.74
C LYS A 170 -2.52 31.19 5.86
N VAL A 171 -2.25 31.56 7.11
CA VAL A 171 -2.96 31.03 8.29
C VAL A 171 -4.35 31.68 8.36
N ASP A 172 -5.39 30.99 7.90
CA ASP A 172 -6.78 31.43 8.08
C ASP A 172 -7.16 31.34 9.56
N SER A 173 -7.18 32.48 10.24
CA SER A 173 -7.53 32.62 11.66
C SER A 173 -9.05 32.78 11.81
N LYS A 174 -9.84 31.83 11.31
CA LYS A 174 -11.30 31.81 11.54
C LYS A 174 -11.82 30.39 11.85
N PRO A 175 -12.58 30.20 12.95
CA PRO A 175 -13.17 28.91 13.28
C PRO A 175 -14.35 28.63 12.34
N THR A 176 -14.26 27.58 11.53
CA THR A 176 -15.33 27.14 10.63
C THR A 176 -16.33 26.28 11.38
N GLY A 177 -17.35 26.93 11.95
CA GLY A 177 -18.69 26.36 12.04
C GLY A 177 -19.49 26.82 10.82
N THR A 178 -20.09 25.90 10.08
CA THR A 178 -21.05 26.26 9.02
C THR A 178 -22.34 25.50 9.21
N THR A 179 -23.30 26.22 9.76
CA THR A 179 -24.74 25.98 9.78
C THR A 179 -25.30 26.10 8.35
N GLY A 180 -26.09 25.11 7.92
CA GLY A 180 -27.01 25.28 6.80
C GLY A 180 -28.27 26.00 7.28
N LYS A 181 -28.57 27.16 6.69
CA LYS A 181 -29.81 27.91 6.93
C LYS A 181 -31.00 27.18 6.30
N VAL A 182 -32.05 26.96 7.08
CA VAL A 182 -33.42 26.72 6.59
C VAL A 182 -34.27 27.87 7.15
N GLY A 183 -35.07 28.50 6.29
CA GLY A 183 -36.00 29.58 6.65
C GLY A 183 -37.23 29.08 7.44
N PRO A 184 -38.06 29.99 7.96
CA PRO A 184 -38.75 29.84 9.24
C PRO A 184 -40.15 29.24 9.11
N MET A 185 -40.55 28.47 10.13
CA MET A 185 -41.96 28.28 10.49
C MET A 185 -42.11 28.23 12.01
N ASP A 186 -43.23 28.80 12.43
CA ASP A 186 -43.49 29.44 13.71
C ASP A 186 -43.63 28.49 14.92
N GLY A 187 -43.66 29.13 16.09
CA GLY A 187 -43.53 28.50 17.40
C GLY A 187 -44.67 27.56 17.80
N VAL A 188 -44.39 26.73 18.82
CA VAL A 188 -45.20 26.60 20.04
C VAL A 188 -44.38 25.91 21.15
N SER A 189 -44.16 26.69 22.21
CA SER A 189 -44.18 26.38 23.65
C SER A 189 -43.44 25.18 24.26
N ASN A 190 -42.39 25.52 25.02
CA ASN A 190 -42.09 25.15 26.41
C ASN A 190 -42.62 23.81 26.98
N ARG A 191 -41.68 22.96 27.42
CA ARG A 191 -41.53 22.55 28.83
C ARG A 191 -40.23 21.76 29.05
N VAL A 192 -39.40 22.26 29.97
CA VAL A 192 -38.35 21.50 30.67
C VAL A 192 -39.01 20.76 31.84
N PRO A 193 -38.62 19.52 32.14
CA PRO A 193 -38.20 19.23 33.51
C PRO A 193 -36.96 18.33 33.64
N SER A 194 -35.99 18.85 34.40
CA SER A 194 -35.28 18.22 35.52
C SER A 194 -34.91 16.73 35.51
N VAL A 195 -33.60 16.51 35.63
CA VAL A 195 -32.90 15.31 36.12
C VAL A 195 -33.44 14.86 37.49
N PRO A 196 -33.48 13.54 37.74
CA PRO A 196 -33.02 13.02 39.02
C PRO A 196 -31.89 11.97 38.86
N ARG A 197 -31.09 11.95 39.91
CA ARG A 197 -29.83 11.22 40.12
C ARG A 197 -30.08 9.92 40.88
N SER A 198 -29.36 8.88 40.45
CA SER A 198 -28.91 7.68 41.18
C SER A 198 -29.93 6.75 41.84
N THR A 199 -30.00 5.52 41.31
CA THR A 199 -30.03 4.30 42.13
C THR A 199 -29.17 3.22 41.47
N GLU A 200 -28.17 2.76 42.21
CA GLU A 200 -27.35 1.60 41.89
C GLU A 200 -28.21 0.34 41.85
N ILE A 201 -28.13 -0.42 40.75
CA ILE A 201 -28.44 -1.85 40.75
C ILE A 201 -27.37 -2.54 39.88
N SER A 202 -26.62 -3.44 40.48
CA SER A 202 -25.92 -4.54 39.82
C SER A 202 -26.26 -5.81 40.60
N PRO A 203 -26.07 -7.03 40.06
CA PRO A 203 -25.96 -7.42 38.65
C PRO A 203 -26.86 -8.63 38.32
N SER A 204 -27.40 -8.72 37.09
CA SER A 204 -27.80 -10.02 36.53
C SER A 204 -28.00 -9.96 35.02
N GLY A 205 -27.27 -10.81 34.30
CA GLY A 205 -27.74 -11.41 33.04
C GLY A 205 -27.20 -10.83 31.73
N GLY A 206 -26.24 -11.55 31.12
CA GLY A 206 -26.15 -11.68 29.67
C GLY A 206 -25.01 -10.97 28.95
N ARG A 207 -23.75 -11.40 29.17
CA ARG A 207 -22.70 -11.25 28.14
C ARG A 207 -23.05 -12.17 26.98
N GLY A 208 -23.55 -11.61 25.88
CA GLY A 208 -23.59 -12.30 24.59
C GLY A 208 -22.20 -12.28 23.95
N ASP A 209 -21.27 -13.04 24.52
CA ASP A 209 -20.05 -13.42 23.81
C ASP A 209 -20.50 -14.40 22.71
N LEU A 210 -20.37 -14.01 21.44
CA LEU A 210 -20.75 -14.88 20.32
C LEU A 210 -19.67 -15.96 20.16
N HIS A 211 -19.65 -16.92 21.09
CA HIS A 211 -18.81 -18.10 21.02
C HIS A 211 -19.28 -18.95 19.82
N VAL A 212 -18.50 -18.94 18.74
CA VAL A 212 -18.74 -19.81 17.57
C VAL A 212 -18.82 -21.26 18.05
N PRO A 213 -19.90 -22.02 17.73
CA PRO A 213 -20.07 -23.38 18.23
C PRO A 213 -18.90 -24.30 17.85
N THR A 214 -18.29 -24.88 18.88
CA THR A 214 -17.20 -25.86 18.78
C THR A 214 -17.76 -27.23 18.41
N THR A 215 -18.22 -27.42 17.18
CA THR A 215 -18.33 -28.76 16.59
C THR A 215 -17.15 -28.95 15.64
N LEU A 216 -15.97 -29.15 16.22
CA LEU A 216 -14.74 -29.44 15.49
C LEU A 216 -14.84 -30.86 14.91
N LYS A 217 -14.84 -30.97 13.59
CA LYS A 217 -14.30 -32.17 12.94
C LYS A 217 -12.80 -32.14 13.19
N ALA A 218 -12.27 -33.22 13.79
CA ALA A 218 -10.90 -33.33 14.29
C ALA A 218 -9.80 -33.41 13.19
N ASP A 219 -9.99 -32.76 12.04
CA ASP A 219 -9.07 -32.87 10.90
C ASP A 219 -9.07 -31.63 9.98
N SER A 220 -9.36 -30.43 10.51
CA SER A 220 -9.30 -29.20 9.71
C SER A 220 -7.89 -28.64 9.62
N SER A 221 -7.42 -28.34 8.40
CA SER A 221 -6.18 -27.64 8.17
C SER A 221 -6.25 -26.17 8.65
N PHE A 222 -5.09 -25.54 8.91
CA PHE A 222 -5.01 -24.11 9.25
C PHE A 222 -5.77 -23.22 8.25
N GLU A 223 -5.64 -23.52 6.96
CA GLU A 223 -6.36 -22.83 5.88
C GLU A 223 -7.88 -22.95 6.02
N ALA A 224 -8.38 -24.15 6.36
CA ALA A 224 -9.80 -24.40 6.55
C ALA A 224 -10.35 -23.65 7.77
N GLU A 225 -9.63 -23.64 8.89
CA GLU A 225 -10.01 -22.88 10.08
C GLU A 225 -10.04 -21.37 9.80
N PHE A 226 -9.04 -20.87 9.08
CA PHE A 226 -8.93 -19.47 8.70
C PHE A 226 -10.09 -19.03 7.81
N LEU A 227 -10.44 -19.84 6.80
CA LEU A 227 -11.60 -19.58 5.94
C LEU A 227 -12.92 -19.64 6.72
N GLN A 228 -13.09 -20.64 7.58
CA GLN A 228 -14.31 -20.82 8.38
C GLN A 228 -14.54 -19.63 9.31
N ALA A 229 -13.49 -19.15 9.98
CA ALA A 229 -13.57 -17.97 10.84
C ALA A 229 -14.00 -16.72 10.06
N HIS A 230 -13.41 -16.46 8.89
CA HIS A 230 -13.84 -15.36 8.02
C HIS A 230 -15.32 -15.46 7.66
N ASN A 231 -15.74 -16.64 7.18
CA ASN A 231 -17.11 -16.83 6.70
C ASN A 231 -18.15 -16.78 7.82
N ALA A 232 -17.78 -17.14 9.05
CA ALA A 232 -18.63 -16.94 10.23
C ALA A 232 -18.90 -15.44 10.49
N TYR A 233 -17.84 -14.62 10.51
CA TYR A 233 -17.98 -13.18 10.72
C TYR A 233 -18.67 -12.49 9.54
N ARG A 234 -18.32 -12.83 8.29
CA ARG A 234 -18.98 -12.27 7.10
C ARG A 234 -20.47 -12.55 7.08
N LYS A 235 -20.88 -13.76 7.48
CA LYS A 235 -22.31 -14.11 7.65
C LYS A 235 -22.99 -13.21 8.69
N HIS A 236 -22.33 -12.91 9.82
CA HIS A 236 -22.87 -12.01 10.84
C HIS A 236 -23.09 -10.58 10.31
N HIS A 237 -22.30 -10.15 9.33
CA HIS A 237 -22.37 -8.84 8.69
C HIS A 237 -23.14 -8.82 7.35
N GLY A 238 -23.82 -9.91 6.98
CA GLY A 238 -24.55 -9.97 5.70
C GLY A 238 -23.66 -9.93 4.45
N ALA A 239 -22.36 -10.21 4.59
CA ALA A 239 -21.40 -10.31 3.49
C ALA A 239 -21.36 -11.75 2.91
N PRO A 240 -21.26 -11.92 1.57
CA PRO A 240 -21.14 -13.26 0.96
C PRO A 240 -19.89 -14.00 1.45
N PRO A 241 -19.92 -15.34 1.58
CA PRO A 241 -18.74 -16.11 2.00
C PRO A 241 -17.60 -15.97 0.98
N LEU A 242 -16.37 -15.98 1.49
CA LEU A 242 -15.15 -16.07 0.68
C LEU A 242 -14.88 -17.52 0.28
N THR A 243 -14.16 -17.69 -0.82
CA THR A 243 -13.57 -18.95 -1.25
C THR A 243 -12.05 -18.90 -1.19
N ILE A 244 -11.39 -20.00 -0.86
CA ILE A 244 -9.93 -20.07 -0.90
C ILE A 244 -9.42 -19.97 -2.33
N ASN A 245 -8.42 -19.11 -2.54
CA ASN A 245 -7.61 -19.05 -3.75
C ASN A 245 -6.20 -19.53 -3.44
N LYS A 246 -5.77 -20.62 -4.08
CA LYS A 246 -4.47 -21.25 -3.85
C LYS A 246 -3.28 -20.39 -4.28
N ASN A 247 -3.46 -19.47 -5.22
CA ASN A 247 -2.43 -18.50 -5.62
C ASN A 247 -2.28 -17.40 -4.56
N LEU A 248 -3.39 -16.91 -4.00
CA LEU A 248 -3.33 -16.00 -2.85
C LEU A 248 -2.71 -16.70 -1.63
N CYS A 249 -2.99 -17.98 -1.39
CA CYS A 249 -2.32 -18.75 -0.32
C CYS A 249 -0.81 -18.83 -0.55
N ARG A 250 -0.38 -19.11 -1.79
CA ARG A 250 1.04 -19.15 -2.14
C ARG A 250 1.72 -17.79 -1.93
N SER A 251 1.12 -16.71 -2.43
CA SER A 251 1.65 -15.35 -2.27
C SER A 251 1.71 -14.93 -0.80
N SER A 252 0.63 -15.19 -0.05
CA SER A 252 0.58 -14.97 1.40
C SER A 252 1.64 -15.78 2.13
N GLN A 253 1.90 -17.02 1.70
CA GLN A 253 2.90 -17.90 2.30
C GLN A 253 4.34 -17.45 2.04
N GLU A 254 4.63 -16.97 0.82
CA GLU A 254 5.91 -16.36 0.48
C GLU A 254 6.13 -15.08 1.30
N TRP A 255 5.09 -14.24 1.40
CA TRP A 255 5.17 -13.02 2.19
C TRP A 255 5.36 -13.30 3.68
N ALA A 256 4.62 -14.25 4.26
CA ALA A 256 4.81 -14.67 5.65
C ALA A 256 6.25 -15.13 5.93
N LYS A 257 6.85 -15.90 5.00
CA LYS A 257 8.26 -16.32 5.10
C LYS A 257 9.21 -15.13 5.01
N HIS A 258 8.94 -14.18 4.12
CA HIS A 258 9.74 -12.95 4.02
C HIS A 258 9.69 -12.16 5.33
N LEU A 259 8.49 -11.92 5.89
CA LEU A 259 8.31 -11.22 7.17
C LEU A 259 9.06 -11.92 8.31
N LEU A 260 9.01 -13.25 8.36
CA LEU A 260 9.79 -14.05 9.31
C LEU A 260 11.30 -13.85 9.11
N SER A 261 11.79 -13.80 7.87
CA SER A 261 13.22 -13.62 7.58
C SER A 261 13.76 -12.25 8.00
N ILE A 262 12.98 -11.19 7.81
CA ILE A 262 13.38 -9.81 8.13
C ILE A 262 12.91 -9.35 9.52
N ARG A 263 12.13 -10.19 10.23
CA ARG A 263 11.55 -9.92 11.56
C ARG A 263 10.78 -8.60 11.67
N THR A 264 10.17 -8.16 10.58
CA THR A 264 9.50 -6.85 10.49
C THR A 264 8.08 -7.04 9.98
N LEU A 265 7.10 -6.45 10.67
CA LEU A 265 5.71 -6.42 10.22
C LEU A 265 5.55 -5.28 9.21
N LYS A 266 5.29 -5.63 7.95
CA LYS A 266 5.01 -4.67 6.87
C LYS A 266 4.09 -5.30 5.83
N HIS A 267 3.37 -4.46 5.11
CA HIS A 267 2.57 -4.91 3.99
C HIS A 267 3.41 -5.25 2.76
N SER A 268 2.93 -6.17 1.94
CA SER A 268 3.52 -6.44 0.62
C SER A 268 3.29 -5.28 -0.34
N ASN A 269 4.09 -5.22 -1.42
CA ASN A 269 3.88 -4.25 -2.50
C ASN A 269 2.86 -4.74 -3.54
N GLY A 270 2.02 -5.74 -3.19
CA GLY A 270 1.07 -6.37 -4.09
C GLY A 270 -0.23 -5.58 -4.28
N GLU A 271 -1.03 -6.00 -5.26
CA GLU A 271 -2.33 -5.37 -5.58
C GLU A 271 -3.52 -5.98 -4.80
N TYR A 272 -3.26 -6.99 -3.97
CA TYR A 272 -4.28 -7.64 -3.15
C TYR A 272 -4.56 -6.84 -1.89
N GLY A 273 -5.80 -6.92 -1.38
CA GLY A 273 -6.05 -6.52 0.01
C GLY A 273 -5.22 -7.41 0.92
N GLU A 274 -4.78 -6.91 2.08
CA GLU A 274 -3.87 -7.67 2.94
C GLU A 274 -4.07 -7.38 4.42
N ASN A 275 -4.14 -8.45 5.22
CA ASN A 275 -4.02 -8.39 6.66
C ASN A 275 -2.77 -9.16 7.09
N VAL A 276 -2.04 -8.61 8.08
CA VAL A 276 -0.83 -9.24 8.63
C VAL A 276 -0.99 -9.39 10.13
N TYR A 277 -0.66 -10.57 10.64
CA TYR A 277 -0.67 -10.91 12.05
C TYR A 277 0.71 -11.38 12.48
N TYR A 278 1.07 -11.03 13.72
CA TYR A 278 2.33 -11.39 14.34
C TYR A 278 2.09 -11.86 15.76
N ALA A 279 2.77 -12.94 16.15
CA ALA A 279 2.84 -13.39 17.54
C ALA A 279 4.26 -13.84 17.88
N TRP A 280 4.64 -13.65 19.14
CA TRP A 280 5.85 -14.22 19.73
C TRP A 280 5.49 -14.98 21.00
N SER A 281 6.13 -16.13 21.23
CA SER A 281 5.96 -16.96 22.41
C SER A 281 7.29 -17.62 22.76
N SER A 282 7.59 -17.73 24.07
CA SER A 282 8.73 -18.49 24.58
C SER A 282 8.46 -20.00 24.66
N ALA A 283 7.20 -20.41 24.55
CA ALA A 283 6.77 -21.81 24.48
C ALA A 283 6.28 -22.13 23.06
N ASP A 284 6.49 -23.37 22.62
CA ASP A 284 6.00 -23.86 21.32
C ASP A 284 4.46 -23.81 21.30
N LYS A 285 3.90 -22.74 20.72
CA LYS A 285 2.47 -22.52 20.60
C LYS A 285 2.09 -22.64 19.13
N LYS A 286 1.36 -23.70 18.79
CA LYS A 286 0.78 -23.88 17.47
C LYS A 286 -0.43 -22.95 17.31
N LEU A 287 -0.28 -21.91 16.50
CA LEU A 287 -1.37 -20.98 16.19
C LEU A 287 -2.43 -21.67 15.29
N THR A 288 -3.70 -21.47 15.61
CA THR A 288 -4.84 -21.90 14.80
C THR A 288 -5.17 -20.85 13.73
N GLY A 289 -5.83 -21.28 12.65
CA GLY A 289 -6.29 -20.35 11.61
C GLY A 289 -7.30 -19.34 12.15
N ARG A 290 -8.02 -19.71 13.20
CA ARG A 290 -9.05 -18.90 13.85
C ARG A 290 -8.48 -17.73 14.66
N GLU A 291 -7.41 -17.94 15.43
CA GLU A 291 -6.84 -16.92 16.34
C GLU A 291 -6.43 -15.62 15.61
N ALA A 292 -5.82 -15.73 14.42
CA ALA A 292 -5.43 -14.55 13.64
C ALA A 292 -6.66 -13.74 13.17
N VAL A 293 -7.72 -14.43 12.76
CA VAL A 293 -8.97 -13.81 12.27
C VAL A 293 -9.75 -13.17 13.40
N GLU A 294 -9.82 -13.81 14.58
CA GLU A 294 -10.45 -13.24 15.76
C GLU A 294 -9.74 -11.96 16.22
N SER A 295 -8.40 -11.96 16.18
CA SER A 295 -7.60 -10.75 16.45
C SER A 295 -7.97 -9.61 15.51
N TRP A 296 -7.98 -9.85 14.19
CA TRP A 296 -8.38 -8.86 13.19
C TRP A 296 -9.83 -8.40 13.33
N TYR A 297 -10.76 -9.32 13.59
CA TYR A 297 -12.18 -8.98 13.76
C TYR A 297 -12.44 -8.15 15.02
N SER A 298 -11.64 -8.33 16.08
CA SER A 298 -11.81 -7.62 17.35
C SER A 298 -11.73 -6.09 17.24
N GLU A 299 -11.17 -5.57 16.14
CA GLU A 299 -11.15 -4.16 15.78
C GLU A 299 -12.54 -3.55 15.55
N ILE A 300 -13.59 -4.39 15.36
CA ILE A 300 -14.98 -3.92 15.24
C ILE A 300 -15.40 -3.01 16.41
N LYS A 301 -14.85 -3.24 17.61
CA LYS A 301 -15.13 -2.43 18.81
C LYS A 301 -14.73 -0.96 18.63
N ASP A 302 -13.79 -0.69 17.72
CA ASP A 302 -13.23 0.63 17.43
C ASP A 302 -13.84 1.23 16.13
N TYR A 303 -14.72 0.49 15.43
CA TYR A 303 -15.34 0.93 14.18
C TYR A 303 -16.68 1.65 14.41
N SER A 304 -16.82 2.85 13.83
CA SER A 304 -18.07 3.61 13.88
C SER A 304 -18.88 3.43 12.59
N PHE A 305 -19.95 2.66 12.65
CA PHE A 305 -20.90 2.51 11.54
C PHE A 305 -21.66 3.80 11.21
N SER A 306 -21.79 4.71 12.18
CA SER A 306 -22.38 6.04 11.96
C SER A 306 -21.43 7.00 11.24
N ARG A 307 -20.14 6.68 11.22
CA ARG A 307 -19.10 7.50 10.59
C ARG A 307 -18.09 6.60 9.85
N PRO A 308 -18.56 5.88 8.83
CA PRO A 308 -17.80 4.84 8.16
C PRO A 308 -16.63 5.43 7.37
N GLY A 309 -15.55 4.66 7.30
CA GLY A 309 -14.32 5.06 6.61
C GLY A 309 -13.14 4.23 7.07
N PHE A 310 -11.98 4.49 6.47
CA PHE A 310 -10.75 3.82 6.87
C PHE A 310 -10.20 4.42 8.17
N SER A 311 -9.73 3.56 9.06
CA SER A 311 -8.85 3.94 10.15
C SER A 311 -7.79 2.86 10.36
N SER A 312 -6.61 3.25 10.84
CA SER A 312 -5.54 2.30 11.15
C SER A 312 -5.89 1.31 12.27
N LYS A 313 -6.94 1.58 13.07
CA LYS A 313 -7.48 0.62 14.06
C LYS A 313 -8.36 -0.45 13.47
N THR A 314 -8.97 -0.19 12.32
CA THR A 314 -10.12 -0.97 11.85
C THR A 314 -9.90 -1.56 10.48
N GLY A 315 -8.72 -1.34 9.90
CA GLY A 315 -8.34 -1.82 8.57
C GLY A 315 -8.42 -3.34 8.45
N HIS A 316 -8.06 -4.10 9.49
CA HIS A 316 -8.15 -5.55 9.42
C HIS A 316 -9.60 -6.02 9.51
N PHE A 317 -10.39 -5.49 10.46
CA PHE A 317 -11.82 -5.79 10.57
C PHE A 317 -12.57 -5.48 9.26
N THR A 318 -12.39 -4.27 8.75
CA THR A 318 -13.08 -3.80 7.55
C THR A 318 -12.76 -4.66 6.34
N GLN A 319 -11.52 -5.14 6.21
CA GLN A 319 -11.15 -6.10 5.17
C GLN A 319 -11.78 -7.49 5.38
N VAL A 320 -11.83 -8.02 6.62
CA VAL A 320 -12.45 -9.31 6.92
C VAL A 320 -13.92 -9.33 6.47
N VAL A 321 -14.67 -8.26 6.75
CA VAL A 321 -16.11 -8.18 6.46
C VAL A 321 -16.46 -7.53 5.11
N TRP A 322 -15.47 -7.11 4.32
CA TRP A 322 -15.68 -6.36 3.08
C TRP A 322 -16.58 -7.11 2.09
N LYS A 323 -17.80 -6.61 1.86
CA LYS A 323 -18.84 -7.30 1.07
C LYS A 323 -18.41 -7.67 -0.36
N ASP A 324 -17.68 -6.79 -1.03
CA ASP A 324 -17.28 -6.96 -2.43
C ASP A 324 -16.09 -7.93 -2.60
N THR A 325 -15.34 -8.26 -1.55
CA THR A 325 -14.25 -9.26 -1.59
C THR A 325 -14.83 -10.67 -1.78
N LYS A 326 -14.20 -11.50 -2.61
CA LYS A 326 -14.69 -12.83 -3.01
C LYS A 326 -13.73 -13.96 -2.66
N GLU A 327 -12.44 -13.71 -2.74
CA GLU A 327 -11.40 -14.72 -2.63
C GLU A 327 -10.42 -14.39 -1.51
N LEU A 328 -9.95 -15.43 -0.84
CA LEU A 328 -9.05 -15.36 0.30
C LEU A 328 -7.85 -16.28 0.09
N GLY A 329 -6.65 -15.80 0.39
CA GLY A 329 -5.47 -16.63 0.58
C GLY A 329 -4.90 -16.46 1.97
N VAL A 330 -4.21 -17.48 2.45
CA VAL A 330 -3.51 -17.42 3.73
C VAL A 330 -2.15 -18.11 3.67
N GLY A 331 -1.19 -17.53 4.38
CA GLY A 331 0.13 -18.11 4.61
C GLY A 331 0.55 -17.96 6.08
N LEU A 332 1.28 -18.96 6.59
CA LEU A 332 1.83 -18.96 7.95
C LEU A 332 3.31 -19.31 7.90
N ALA A 333 4.15 -18.52 8.55
CA ALA A 333 5.57 -18.84 8.73
C ALA A 333 5.95 -18.71 10.20
N THR A 334 6.68 -19.69 10.72
CA THR A 334 7.18 -19.69 12.09
C THR A 334 8.58 -20.29 12.20
N ASP A 335 9.36 -19.82 13.18
CA ASP A 335 10.64 -20.43 13.59
C ASP A 335 10.53 -21.17 14.94
N GLY A 336 9.30 -21.40 15.43
CA GLY A 336 9.01 -22.00 16.72
C GLY A 336 8.65 -20.96 17.80
N ASN A 337 9.28 -19.79 17.79
CA ASN A 337 9.02 -18.73 18.78
C ASN A 337 8.27 -17.55 18.17
N THR A 338 8.55 -17.21 16.92
CA THR A 338 7.97 -16.10 16.18
C THR A 338 7.07 -16.62 15.07
N THR A 339 5.83 -16.17 15.01
CA THR A 339 4.86 -16.55 13.98
C THR A 339 4.34 -15.33 13.25
N PHE A 340 4.33 -15.39 11.92
CA PHE A 340 3.64 -14.45 11.04
C PHE A 340 2.52 -15.17 10.29
N VAL A 341 1.35 -14.53 10.21
CA VAL A 341 0.23 -14.95 9.37
C VAL A 341 -0.12 -13.81 8.42
N VAL A 342 -0.27 -14.13 7.15
CA VAL A 342 -0.67 -13.16 6.11
C VAL A 342 -1.96 -13.67 5.49
N GLY A 343 -2.97 -12.82 5.42
CA GLY A 343 -4.20 -13.05 4.67
C GLY A 343 -4.28 -12.07 3.51
N GLN A 344 -4.47 -12.57 2.28
CA GLN A 344 -4.65 -11.72 1.10
C GLN A 344 -6.03 -11.89 0.48
N TYR A 345 -6.59 -10.80 -0.04
CA TYR A 345 -7.99 -10.66 -0.39
C TYR A 345 -8.17 -10.15 -1.82
N LEU A 346 -9.10 -10.75 -2.57
CA LEU A 346 -9.41 -10.35 -3.94
C LEU A 346 -10.92 -10.33 -4.20
N PRO A 347 -11.49 -9.26 -4.79
CA PRO A 347 -10.91 -7.92 -4.92
C PRO A 347 -10.50 -7.33 -3.56
N ALA A 348 -9.52 -6.43 -3.58
CA ALA A 348 -9.05 -5.74 -2.38
C ALA A 348 -10.19 -4.96 -1.69
N GLY A 349 -10.22 -5.01 -0.36
CA GLY A 349 -11.08 -4.17 0.45
C GLY A 349 -10.42 -2.83 0.77
N ASN A 350 -10.98 -2.11 1.74
CA ASN A 350 -10.45 -0.84 2.26
C ASN A 350 -10.27 0.25 1.18
N ILE A 351 -11.11 0.21 0.15
CA ILE A 351 -11.16 1.24 -0.89
C ILE A 351 -11.81 2.49 -0.29
N SER A 352 -11.03 3.56 -0.07
CA SER A 352 -11.47 4.80 0.59
C SER A 352 -12.30 5.75 -0.29
N ASN A 353 -12.84 5.26 -1.42
CA ASN A 353 -13.77 6.03 -2.24
C ASN A 353 -15.07 6.29 -1.46
N ALA A 354 -15.68 7.45 -1.66
CA ALA A 354 -16.92 7.81 -0.96
C ALA A 354 -18.02 6.76 -1.17
N GLY A 355 -18.70 6.35 -0.10
CA GLY A 355 -19.77 5.35 -0.13
C GLY A 355 -19.31 3.89 -0.15
N TYR A 356 -18.01 3.61 -0.30
CA TYR A 356 -17.53 2.23 -0.37
C TYR A 356 -17.55 1.53 0.98
N PHE A 357 -17.17 2.20 2.07
CA PHE A 357 -17.21 1.63 3.42
C PHE A 357 -18.66 1.39 3.87
N GLU A 358 -19.55 2.34 3.62
CA GLU A 358 -20.99 2.26 3.86
C GLU A 358 -21.61 1.02 3.18
N ARG A 359 -21.22 0.75 1.93
CA ARG A 359 -21.74 -0.37 1.14
C ARG A 359 -21.11 -1.71 1.51
N ASN A 360 -19.87 -1.71 1.97
CA ASN A 360 -19.08 -2.93 2.15
C ASN A 360 -18.90 -3.38 3.60
N VAL A 361 -19.05 -2.49 4.57
CA VAL A 361 -18.85 -2.76 6.01
C VAL A 361 -20.19 -2.53 6.72
N LEU A 362 -21.04 -3.55 6.68
CA LEU A 362 -22.40 -3.46 7.21
C LEU A 362 -22.44 -3.74 8.73
N PRO A 363 -23.40 -3.20 9.50
CA PRO A 363 -23.58 -3.53 10.91
C PRO A 363 -23.86 -5.01 11.15
N GLY A 364 -23.55 -5.50 12.36
CA GLY A 364 -23.89 -6.86 12.79
C GLY A 364 -25.41 -7.12 12.75
N GLY A 365 -25.80 -8.30 12.27
CA GLY A 365 -27.21 -8.67 12.09
C GLY A 365 -27.82 -8.23 10.75
N SER A 366 -27.05 -7.62 9.85
CA SER A 366 -27.49 -7.28 8.50
C SER A 366 -27.89 -8.54 7.72
N LYS A 367 -29.06 -8.51 7.05
CA LYS A 367 -29.56 -9.65 6.27
C LYS A 367 -28.79 -9.77 4.95
N VAL A 368 -28.56 -11.01 4.50
CA VAL A 368 -27.96 -11.30 3.19
C VAL A 368 -29.00 -10.97 2.10
N ASP A 369 -28.78 -9.87 1.37
CA ASP A 369 -29.63 -9.51 0.23
C ASP A 369 -28.97 -9.98 -1.07
N PHE A 370 -29.47 -11.09 -1.63
CA PHE A 370 -28.94 -11.69 -2.86
C PHE A 370 -29.41 -10.97 -4.15
N LYS A 371 -30.10 -9.82 -4.06
CA LYS A 371 -30.79 -9.19 -5.20
C LYS A 371 -30.12 -7.97 -5.86
N SER A 372 -28.89 -7.61 -5.51
CA SER A 372 -28.21 -6.47 -6.15
C SER A 372 -26.81 -6.82 -6.65
N THR A 373 -26.74 -7.66 -7.69
CA THR A 373 -25.55 -7.70 -8.57
C THR A 373 -26.01 -7.12 -9.91
N PRO A 374 -25.49 -5.96 -10.37
CA PRO A 374 -25.71 -5.55 -11.74
C PRO A 374 -25.00 -6.56 -12.66
N SER A 375 -25.77 -7.22 -13.52
CA SER A 375 -25.25 -8.12 -14.56
C SER A 375 -24.24 -7.38 -15.45
N ALA A 376 -23.20 -8.10 -15.89
CA ALA A 376 -22.11 -7.62 -16.75
C ALA A 376 -22.56 -7.27 -18.20
N ASP A 377 -23.84 -6.98 -18.44
CA ASP A 377 -24.41 -6.79 -19.78
C ASP A 377 -24.58 -5.33 -20.21
N ARG A 378 -24.15 -4.34 -19.40
CA ARG A 378 -24.30 -2.91 -19.74
C ARG A 378 -23.02 -2.11 -19.99
N VAL A 379 -21.90 -2.79 -20.24
CA VAL A 379 -20.67 -2.15 -20.78
C VAL A 379 -20.47 -2.45 -22.28
N GLY A 380 -21.23 -3.37 -22.85
CA GLY A 380 -21.13 -3.78 -24.26
C GLY A 380 -21.81 -2.89 -25.31
N GLN A 381 -22.54 -1.82 -24.92
CA GLN A 381 -23.30 -0.99 -25.87
C GLN A 381 -22.73 0.42 -26.11
N ALA A 382 -21.54 0.74 -25.61
CA ALA A 382 -20.91 2.05 -25.86
C ALA A 382 -19.65 2.01 -26.76
N LEU A 383 -19.31 0.86 -27.36
CA LEU A 383 -18.15 0.72 -28.27
C LEU A 383 -18.53 0.27 -29.71
N GLY A 384 -19.82 0.21 -30.03
CA GLY A 384 -20.33 -0.19 -31.34
C GLY A 384 -20.41 0.92 -32.40
N ALA A 385 -20.01 2.14 -32.06
CA ALA A 385 -20.04 3.28 -32.97
C ALA A 385 -18.62 3.76 -33.25
N LEU A 386 -17.91 3.04 -34.14
CA LEU A 386 -16.82 3.51 -35.00
C LEU A 386 -16.25 2.30 -35.77
N SER A 387 -16.97 1.84 -36.79
CA SER A 387 -16.39 0.97 -37.82
C SER A 387 -16.94 1.39 -39.19
N ILE A 388 -16.11 2.11 -39.95
CA ILE A 388 -16.35 2.41 -41.36
C ILE A 388 -15.68 1.33 -42.21
N LYS A 389 -16.47 0.85 -43.17
CA LYS A 389 -16.21 -0.16 -44.21
C LYS A 389 -14.97 0.12 -45.06
N SER A 390 -14.33 -0.94 -45.58
CA SER A 390 -14.08 -1.12 -47.03
C SER A 390 -13.25 -2.39 -47.35
N ASN A 391 -13.91 -3.35 -48.04
CA ASN A 391 -13.52 -4.17 -49.21
C ASN A 391 -12.19 -4.96 -49.25
N GLN A 392 -12.24 -6.31 -49.36
CA GLN A 392 -12.34 -7.18 -50.58
C GLN A 392 -11.04 -7.17 -51.43
N LEU A 393 -10.45 -8.24 -52.00
CA LEU A 393 -10.68 -9.66 -52.37
C LEU A 393 -9.29 -10.19 -52.92
N PRO A 394 -9.10 -11.38 -53.55
CA PRO A 394 -9.62 -12.73 -53.34
C PRO A 394 -8.55 -13.87 -53.36
N SER A 395 -9.07 -15.07 -53.10
CA SER A 395 -8.57 -16.46 -53.17
C SER A 395 -8.12 -17.03 -54.53
N SER A 396 -7.36 -18.14 -54.49
CA SER A 396 -7.43 -19.32 -55.40
C SER A 396 -6.78 -20.54 -54.68
N SER A 397 -7.49 -21.61 -54.29
CA SER A 397 -8.01 -22.81 -55.00
C SER A 397 -6.96 -23.86 -55.42
N HIS A 398 -6.95 -25.07 -54.81
CA HIS A 398 -7.09 -26.38 -55.49
C HIS A 398 -7.05 -27.63 -54.56
N SER A 399 -8.13 -28.41 -54.69
CA SER A 399 -8.46 -29.86 -54.56
C SER A 399 -7.46 -30.99 -54.17
N SER A 400 -7.89 -31.78 -53.16
CA SER A 400 -8.15 -33.26 -53.06
C SER A 400 -7.10 -34.43 -53.11
N VAL A 401 -6.94 -35.12 -51.92
CA VAL A 401 -7.05 -36.59 -51.54
C VAL A 401 -6.09 -37.69 -52.15
N PRO A 402 -5.71 -38.85 -51.51
CA PRO A 402 -5.30 -39.25 -50.13
C PRO A 402 -3.98 -40.13 -50.00
N ALA A 403 -3.51 -40.30 -48.74
CA ALA A 403 -2.60 -41.27 -48.03
C ALA A 403 -1.86 -42.45 -48.76
N PRO A 404 -0.67 -42.94 -48.28
CA PRO A 404 -0.56 -43.69 -47.01
C PRO A 404 0.72 -43.49 -46.13
N CYS A 405 0.54 -43.82 -44.85
CA CYS A 405 1.48 -44.07 -43.74
C CYS A 405 3.00 -43.89 -43.96
N LYS A 406 3.59 -42.97 -43.19
CA LYS A 406 4.85 -43.22 -42.46
C LYS A 406 4.75 -42.73 -41.01
N SER A 407 5.16 -43.62 -40.13
CA SER A 407 5.26 -43.50 -38.68
C SER A 407 6.10 -42.31 -38.23
N GLN A 408 5.52 -41.32 -37.54
CA GLN A 408 6.25 -40.46 -36.61
C GLN A 408 5.35 -40.05 -35.43
N SER A 409 5.99 -39.99 -34.27
CA SER A 409 5.57 -39.69 -32.89
C SER A 409 4.44 -38.67 -32.69
N PRO A 410 3.66 -38.76 -31.59
CA PRO A 410 2.58 -37.81 -31.31
C PRO A 410 3.10 -36.38 -31.17
N GLN A 411 2.53 -35.52 -31.99
CA GLN A 411 2.71 -34.07 -32.02
C GLN A 411 2.17 -33.43 -30.73
N SER A 412 3.06 -32.85 -29.93
CA SER A 412 2.69 -31.90 -28.86
C SER A 412 3.41 -30.55 -29.00
N SER A 413 4.28 -30.39 -30.00
CA SER A 413 5.17 -29.22 -30.14
C SER A 413 4.61 -28.08 -31.00
N SER A 414 3.57 -28.31 -31.81
CA SER A 414 3.05 -27.28 -32.72
C SER A 414 2.18 -26.23 -32.03
N SER A 415 1.35 -26.61 -31.05
CA SER A 415 0.42 -25.69 -30.38
C SER A 415 1.11 -24.73 -29.41
N GLU A 416 2.10 -25.19 -28.65
CA GLU A 416 2.86 -24.32 -27.72
C GLU A 416 3.73 -23.31 -28.48
N GLY A 417 4.32 -23.75 -29.59
CA GLY A 417 5.07 -22.87 -30.49
C GLY A 417 4.20 -21.78 -31.12
N GLU A 418 2.98 -22.13 -31.52
CA GLU A 418 1.99 -21.17 -32.05
C GLU A 418 1.52 -20.16 -30.99
N ILE A 419 1.22 -20.60 -29.77
CA ILE A 419 0.81 -19.70 -28.66
C ILE A 419 1.93 -18.71 -28.34
N LEU A 420 3.17 -19.19 -28.22
CA LEU A 420 4.32 -18.32 -27.96
C LEU A 420 4.56 -17.35 -29.13
N SER A 421 4.39 -17.79 -30.37
CA SER A 421 4.49 -16.92 -31.54
C SER A 421 3.44 -15.81 -31.54
N GLN A 422 2.17 -16.15 -31.23
CA GLN A 422 1.07 -15.19 -31.12
C GLN A 422 1.31 -14.18 -29.98
N PHE A 423 1.80 -14.65 -28.83
CA PHE A 423 2.18 -13.80 -27.72
C PHE A 423 3.27 -12.79 -28.10
N ARG A 424 4.35 -13.26 -28.75
CA ARG A 424 5.45 -12.42 -29.22
C ARG A 424 4.97 -11.35 -30.18
N GLN A 425 4.12 -11.73 -31.14
CA GLN A 425 3.55 -10.81 -32.12
C GLN A 425 2.65 -9.76 -31.45
N SER A 426 1.75 -10.19 -30.57
CA SER A 426 0.86 -9.29 -29.82
C SER A 426 1.64 -8.30 -28.95
N LEU A 427 2.74 -8.74 -28.32
CA LEU A 427 3.58 -7.85 -27.51
C LEU A 427 4.32 -6.86 -28.41
N LEU A 428 4.90 -7.32 -29.53
CA LEU A 428 5.58 -6.45 -30.51
C LEU A 428 4.64 -5.34 -31.02
N GLU A 429 3.44 -5.70 -31.44
CA GLU A 429 2.44 -4.77 -31.96
C GLU A 429 2.06 -3.71 -30.93
N ALA A 430 1.73 -4.13 -29.72
CA ALA A 430 1.36 -3.22 -28.64
C ALA A 430 2.51 -2.27 -28.26
N GLN A 431 3.75 -2.77 -28.19
CA GLN A 431 4.92 -1.90 -27.97
C GLN A 431 5.09 -0.90 -29.10
N ASN A 432 4.92 -1.33 -30.36
CA ASN A 432 5.04 -0.46 -31.52
C ASN A 432 3.97 0.62 -31.58
N ASP A 433 2.76 0.34 -31.09
CA ASP A 433 1.71 1.34 -30.95
C ASP A 433 2.05 2.42 -29.93
N TYR A 434 2.62 2.05 -28.78
CA TYR A 434 3.12 3.03 -27.83
C TYR A 434 4.33 3.79 -28.39
N ARG A 435 5.30 3.11 -28.99
CA ARG A 435 6.46 3.75 -29.61
C ARG A 435 6.06 4.80 -30.65
N ARG A 436 5.04 4.51 -31.46
CA ARG A 436 4.47 5.44 -32.43
C ARG A 436 3.95 6.71 -31.76
N GLN A 437 3.20 6.58 -30.66
CA GLN A 437 2.71 7.73 -29.87
C GLN A 437 3.87 8.60 -29.37
N HIS A 438 5.01 7.99 -29.06
CA HIS A 438 6.22 8.66 -28.58
C HIS A 438 7.21 9.07 -29.70
N GLY A 439 6.83 8.94 -30.98
CA GLY A 439 7.68 9.29 -32.12
C GLY A 439 8.93 8.41 -32.28
N ALA A 440 8.92 7.20 -31.72
CA ALA A 440 9.94 6.18 -31.88
C ALA A 440 9.61 5.24 -33.04
N ARG A 441 10.65 4.75 -33.73
CA ARG A 441 10.48 3.79 -34.85
C ARG A 441 9.98 2.44 -34.33
N PRO A 442 9.20 1.68 -35.12
CA PRO A 442 8.78 0.35 -34.71
C PRO A 442 10.00 -0.57 -34.51
N LEU A 443 9.92 -1.41 -33.48
CA LEU A 443 10.80 -2.53 -33.22
C LEU A 443 10.54 -3.65 -34.22
N SER A 444 11.56 -4.47 -34.43
CA SER A 444 11.47 -5.76 -35.12
C SER A 444 11.74 -6.92 -34.16
N LEU A 445 11.01 -8.02 -34.30
CA LEU A 445 11.27 -9.23 -33.53
C LEU A 445 12.58 -9.87 -34.01
N CYS A 446 13.53 -10.09 -33.09
CA CYS A 446 14.78 -10.77 -33.37
C CYS A 446 14.74 -12.21 -32.82
N PRO A 447 14.86 -13.24 -33.68
CA PRO A 447 14.79 -14.64 -33.25
C PRO A 447 15.88 -15.03 -32.23
N ILE A 448 17.10 -14.51 -32.40
CA ILE A 448 18.23 -14.81 -31.51
C ILE A 448 17.97 -14.24 -30.11
N LEU A 449 17.61 -12.95 -30.03
CA LEU A 449 17.20 -12.30 -28.77
C LEU A 449 15.99 -13.00 -28.14
N SER A 450 15.03 -13.46 -28.94
CA SER A 450 13.82 -14.13 -28.44
C SER A 450 14.13 -15.48 -27.82
N LYS A 451 15.12 -16.20 -28.35
CA LYS A 451 15.64 -17.42 -27.73
C LYS A 451 16.30 -17.10 -26.40
N GLU A 452 17.18 -16.11 -26.36
CA GLU A 452 17.87 -15.70 -25.13
C GLU A 452 16.92 -15.22 -24.03
N ALA A 453 15.87 -14.46 -24.40
CA ALA A 453 14.83 -14.00 -23.50
C ALA A 453 13.96 -15.16 -22.99
N GLN A 454 13.67 -16.15 -23.85
CA GLN A 454 12.94 -17.36 -23.46
C GLN A 454 13.74 -18.19 -22.46
N ASP A 455 15.03 -18.42 -22.73
CA ASP A 455 15.92 -19.16 -21.82
C ASP A 455 16.00 -18.46 -20.46
N TRP A 456 16.06 -17.12 -20.46
CA TRP A 456 16.06 -16.34 -19.22
C TRP A 456 14.72 -16.41 -18.49
N ALA A 457 13.59 -16.27 -19.18
CA ALA A 457 12.27 -16.42 -18.57
C ALA A 457 12.12 -17.79 -17.87
N THR A 458 12.57 -18.86 -18.53
CA THR A 458 12.58 -20.23 -17.97
C THR A 458 13.48 -20.33 -16.73
N HIS A 459 14.66 -19.70 -16.76
CA HIS A 459 15.55 -19.65 -15.60
C HIS A 459 14.93 -18.88 -14.42
N LEU A 460 14.28 -17.75 -14.65
CA LEU A 460 13.60 -16.98 -13.61
C LEU A 460 12.45 -17.76 -12.96
N ILE A 461 11.75 -18.59 -13.75
CA ILE A 461 10.77 -19.54 -13.23
C ILE A 461 11.45 -20.57 -12.32
N SER A 462 12.58 -21.16 -12.74
CA SER A 462 13.24 -22.23 -11.97
C SER A 462 13.83 -21.75 -10.64
N ILE A 463 14.31 -20.51 -10.57
CA ILE A 463 14.82 -19.92 -9.31
C ILE A 463 13.74 -19.20 -8.49
N ASN A 464 12.51 -19.10 -9.03
CA ASN A 464 11.39 -18.38 -8.45
C ASN A 464 11.71 -16.93 -8.02
N ALA A 465 12.54 -16.21 -8.79
CA ALA A 465 12.95 -14.84 -8.49
C ALA A 465 13.02 -14.01 -9.78
N LEU A 466 12.77 -12.71 -9.67
CA LEU A 466 13.04 -11.75 -10.74
C LEU A 466 14.42 -11.13 -10.54
N LYS A 467 15.29 -11.30 -11.53
CA LYS A 467 16.65 -10.77 -11.53
C LYS A 467 17.06 -10.41 -12.95
N ASN A 468 17.83 -9.34 -13.09
CA ASN A 468 18.40 -8.93 -14.37
C ASN A 468 19.38 -10.00 -14.90
N SER A 469 19.39 -10.23 -16.21
CA SER A 469 20.20 -11.25 -16.87
C SER A 469 21.71 -10.99 -16.85
N GLY A 470 22.11 -9.72 -16.74
CA GLY A 470 23.52 -9.32 -16.82
C GLY A 470 24.13 -9.51 -18.21
N LYS A 471 23.33 -9.81 -19.25
CA LYS A 471 23.79 -10.06 -20.64
C LYS A 471 24.08 -8.78 -21.45
N GLY A 472 23.94 -7.61 -20.83
CA GLY A 472 24.17 -6.31 -21.49
C GLY A 472 23.11 -5.90 -22.51
N HIS A 473 21.97 -6.59 -22.55
CA HIS A 473 20.80 -6.14 -23.32
C HIS A 473 20.01 -5.11 -22.52
N GLY A 474 19.21 -4.29 -23.22
CA GLY A 474 18.11 -3.62 -22.54
C GLY A 474 17.13 -4.70 -22.07
N GLU A 475 16.53 -4.55 -20.89
CA GLU A 475 15.74 -5.63 -20.29
C GLU A 475 14.48 -5.06 -19.63
N THR A 476 13.33 -5.65 -19.97
CA THR A 476 12.08 -5.47 -19.23
C THR A 476 11.56 -6.82 -18.77
N MET A 477 10.99 -6.84 -17.58
CA MET A 477 10.46 -8.06 -16.99
C MET A 477 9.17 -7.79 -16.24
N SER A 478 8.28 -8.76 -16.27
CA SER A 478 7.11 -8.80 -15.40
C SER A 478 6.75 -10.23 -15.06
N TYR A 479 5.92 -10.38 -14.04
CA TYR A 479 5.28 -11.65 -13.75
C TYR A 479 3.78 -11.42 -13.58
N LYS A 480 2.99 -12.42 -13.96
CA LYS A 480 1.54 -12.44 -13.75
C LYS A 480 1.17 -13.78 -13.12
N TRP A 481 0.31 -13.72 -12.12
CA TRP A 481 -0.35 -14.91 -11.58
C TRP A 481 -1.75 -15.01 -12.17
N THR A 482 -2.10 -16.16 -12.75
CA THR A 482 -3.45 -16.43 -13.27
C THR A 482 -4.00 -17.71 -12.65
N SER A 483 -5.28 -17.71 -12.30
CA SER A 483 -5.98 -18.87 -11.69
C SER A 483 -6.54 -19.83 -12.74
N ASN A 484 -6.78 -19.35 -13.96
CA ASN A 484 -7.31 -20.11 -15.08
C ASN A 484 -6.21 -20.75 -15.95
N MET A 485 -4.93 -20.65 -15.55
CA MET A 485 -3.77 -21.14 -16.29
C MET A 485 -3.62 -20.53 -17.69
N VAL A 486 -4.36 -19.45 -17.98
CA VAL A 486 -4.28 -18.76 -19.26
C VAL A 486 -3.07 -17.81 -19.22
N PRO A 487 -2.14 -17.88 -20.20
CA PRO A 487 -1.04 -16.95 -20.28
C PRO A 487 -1.54 -15.52 -20.52
N PRO A 488 -0.85 -14.48 -20.02
CA PRO A 488 -1.16 -13.12 -20.43
C PRO A 488 -1.04 -12.96 -21.94
N THR A 489 -1.83 -12.07 -22.53
CA THR A 489 -1.57 -11.62 -23.89
C THR A 489 -0.38 -10.66 -23.91
N GLY A 490 0.30 -10.55 -25.06
CA GLY A 490 1.38 -9.59 -25.21
C GLY A 490 0.93 -8.15 -24.98
N LYS A 491 -0.28 -7.81 -25.42
CA LYS A 491 -0.91 -6.51 -25.17
C LYS A 491 -1.06 -6.18 -23.67
N GLU A 492 -1.55 -7.11 -22.87
CA GLU A 492 -1.69 -6.90 -21.41
C GLU A 492 -0.34 -6.62 -20.73
N VAL A 493 0.73 -7.30 -21.17
CA VAL A 493 2.08 -7.07 -20.67
C VAL A 493 2.58 -5.69 -21.07
N ALA A 494 2.44 -5.30 -22.34
CA ALA A 494 2.82 -3.97 -22.82
C ALA A 494 2.07 -2.86 -22.06
N GLU A 495 0.76 -3.02 -21.83
CA GLU A 495 -0.04 -2.09 -21.05
C GLU A 495 0.47 -1.96 -19.61
N SER A 496 0.82 -3.07 -18.97
CA SER A 496 1.38 -3.06 -17.62
C SER A 496 2.71 -2.31 -17.55
N TRP A 497 3.61 -2.51 -18.52
CA TRP A 497 4.87 -1.76 -18.60
C TRP A 497 4.62 -0.29 -18.93
N TYR A 498 3.68 0.00 -19.82
CA TYR A 498 3.35 1.37 -20.20
C TYR A 498 2.77 2.18 -19.05
N LYS A 499 2.03 1.57 -18.12
CA LYS A 499 1.46 2.27 -16.94
C LYS A 499 2.51 3.01 -16.12
N GLU A 500 3.77 2.61 -16.18
CA GLU A 500 4.86 3.35 -15.54
C GLU A 500 5.08 4.76 -16.12
N ASN A 501 4.54 5.07 -17.31
CA ASN A 501 4.61 6.41 -17.91
C ASN A 501 4.08 7.50 -16.96
N VAL A 502 3.08 7.17 -16.13
CA VAL A 502 2.46 8.14 -15.21
C VAL A 502 3.42 8.56 -14.09
N MET A 503 4.50 7.80 -13.91
CA MET A 503 5.58 8.06 -12.96
C MET A 503 6.80 8.73 -13.62
N TYR A 504 6.86 8.78 -14.96
CA TYR A 504 8.00 9.35 -15.69
C TYR A 504 7.79 10.83 -16.01
N ASN A 505 8.63 11.69 -15.44
CA ASN A 505 8.63 13.12 -15.75
C ASN A 505 9.56 13.44 -16.94
N PHE A 506 9.01 13.75 -18.11
CA PHE A 506 9.78 14.10 -19.31
C PHE A 506 10.64 15.38 -19.17
N ALA A 507 10.31 16.28 -18.23
CA ALA A 507 11.12 17.46 -17.96
C ALA A 507 12.36 17.14 -17.10
N THR A 508 12.33 16.04 -16.33
CA THR A 508 13.48 15.59 -15.54
C THR A 508 14.27 14.57 -16.34
N HIS A 509 15.41 15.03 -16.86
CA HIS A 509 16.29 14.20 -17.66
C HIS A 509 16.94 13.08 -16.84
N GLY A 510 16.98 11.87 -17.39
CA GLY A 510 17.64 10.71 -16.80
C GLY A 510 16.69 9.57 -16.40
N PHE A 511 17.27 8.53 -15.81
CA PHE A 511 16.54 7.37 -15.31
C PHE A 511 15.78 7.71 -14.03
N GLN A 512 14.51 7.29 -13.96
CA GLN A 512 13.64 7.54 -12.80
C GLN A 512 13.18 6.20 -12.21
N ASN A 513 13.25 6.07 -10.89
CA ASN A 513 12.98 4.80 -10.22
C ASN A 513 11.53 4.35 -10.46
N GLY A 514 11.34 3.09 -10.85
CA GLY A 514 10.02 2.53 -11.18
C GLY A 514 9.51 2.85 -12.59
N THR A 515 10.33 3.42 -13.47
CA THR A 515 9.95 3.75 -14.86
C THR A 515 10.67 2.95 -15.94
N GLY A 516 11.53 2.02 -15.50
CA GLY A 516 12.50 1.35 -16.38
C GLY A 516 11.86 0.50 -17.47
N ASN A 517 10.69 -0.11 -17.24
CA ASN A 517 10.03 -0.88 -18.28
C ASN A 517 9.43 0.04 -19.34
N PHE A 518 8.76 1.11 -18.91
CA PHE A 518 8.23 2.13 -19.80
C PHE A 518 9.33 2.77 -20.65
N THR A 519 10.39 3.29 -20.03
CA THR A 519 11.44 4.02 -20.74
C THR A 519 12.21 3.14 -21.71
N GLN A 520 12.42 1.87 -21.39
CA GLN A 520 13.03 0.91 -22.30
C GLN A 520 12.12 0.61 -23.50
N MET A 521 10.82 0.40 -23.25
CA MET A 521 9.86 0.08 -24.30
C MET A 521 9.79 1.18 -25.37
N ILE A 522 9.80 2.45 -24.94
CA ILE A 522 9.73 3.60 -25.86
C ILE A 522 11.10 4.13 -26.30
N TRP A 523 12.20 3.49 -25.91
CA TRP A 523 13.55 3.99 -26.18
C TRP A 523 13.82 4.12 -27.69
N ARG A 524 13.98 5.36 -28.16
CA ARG A 524 13.97 5.69 -29.60
C ARG A 524 15.03 4.96 -30.43
N SER A 525 16.23 4.77 -29.89
CA SER A 525 17.37 4.16 -30.60
C SER A 525 17.36 2.63 -30.58
N THR A 526 16.50 2.01 -29.76
CA THR A 526 16.31 0.56 -29.79
C THR A 526 15.51 0.20 -31.05
N ASP A 527 15.93 -0.83 -31.79
CA ASP A 527 15.31 -1.25 -33.05
C ASP A 527 14.91 -2.73 -33.09
N GLN A 528 15.44 -3.54 -32.17
CA GLN A 528 15.15 -4.96 -32.05
C GLN A 528 14.67 -5.32 -30.65
N VAL A 529 13.71 -6.23 -30.60
CA VAL A 529 13.26 -6.87 -29.36
C VAL A 529 13.23 -8.38 -29.51
N GLY A 530 13.58 -9.10 -28.46
CA GLY A 530 13.29 -10.52 -28.35
C GLY A 530 12.51 -10.81 -27.08
N VAL A 531 11.54 -11.70 -27.18
CA VAL A 531 10.54 -11.91 -26.13
C VAL A 531 10.50 -13.38 -25.72
N GLY A 532 10.51 -13.59 -24.41
CA GLY A 532 10.32 -14.88 -23.75
C GLY A 532 9.10 -14.86 -22.83
N LEU A 533 8.38 -15.98 -22.78
CA LEU A 533 7.29 -16.22 -21.84
C LEU A 533 7.45 -17.62 -21.25
N ALA A 534 7.63 -17.72 -19.95
CA ALA A 534 7.75 -19.00 -19.25
C ALA A 534 6.67 -19.12 -18.18
N SER A 535 6.23 -20.36 -17.94
CA SER A 535 5.30 -20.69 -16.86
C SER A 535 5.89 -21.73 -15.93
N ASP A 536 5.51 -21.67 -14.65
CA ASP A 536 5.82 -22.71 -13.67
C ASP A 536 4.85 -23.90 -13.74
N GLY A 537 3.88 -23.86 -14.67
CA GLY A 537 2.81 -24.87 -14.76
C GLY A 537 1.82 -24.82 -13.60
N LYS A 538 1.87 -23.78 -12.76
CA LYS A 538 1.04 -23.59 -11.56
C LYS A 538 0.41 -22.19 -11.48
N GLY A 539 0.32 -21.51 -12.62
CA GLY A 539 -0.35 -20.22 -12.79
C GLY A 539 0.59 -19.02 -12.77
N LYS A 540 1.89 -19.20 -12.55
CA LYS A 540 2.87 -18.13 -12.72
C LYS A 540 3.25 -18.04 -14.17
N PHE A 541 3.30 -16.82 -14.69
CA PHE A 541 3.89 -16.50 -15.97
C PHE A 541 4.94 -15.42 -15.75
N ILE A 542 6.15 -15.61 -16.28
CA ILE A 542 7.19 -14.59 -16.33
C ILE A 542 7.40 -14.21 -17.78
N THR A 543 7.30 -12.92 -18.06
CA THR A 543 7.63 -12.34 -19.35
C THR A 543 8.96 -11.61 -19.25
N VAL A 544 9.84 -11.87 -20.21
CA VAL A 544 11.13 -11.17 -20.38
C VAL A 544 11.16 -10.60 -21.79
N ALA A 545 11.55 -9.35 -21.94
CA ALA A 545 11.92 -8.79 -23.23
C ALA A 545 13.34 -8.23 -23.19
N PHE A 546 14.15 -8.60 -24.18
CA PHE A 546 15.49 -8.08 -24.40
C PHE A 546 15.52 -7.15 -25.61
N TYR A 547 16.27 -6.07 -25.49
CA TYR A 547 16.28 -4.97 -26.45
C TYR A 547 17.69 -4.71 -26.96
N LYS A 548 17.81 -4.49 -28.28
CA LYS A 548 19.06 -4.06 -28.94
C LYS A 548 18.78 -2.87 -29.86
N PRO A 549 19.67 -1.86 -29.90
CA PRO A 549 20.60 -1.49 -28.83
C PRO A 549 19.92 -1.32 -27.46
N PRO A 550 20.64 -1.51 -26.33
CA PRO A 550 20.06 -1.39 -24.99
C PRO A 550 19.55 0.03 -24.73
N GLY A 551 18.41 0.13 -24.04
CA GLY A 551 17.90 1.40 -23.52
C GLY A 551 18.32 1.65 -22.08
N ASN A 552 17.70 2.66 -21.44
CA ASN A 552 17.98 3.06 -20.06
C ASN A 552 19.46 3.39 -19.77
N ILE A 553 20.21 3.78 -20.79
CA ILE A 553 21.61 4.21 -20.66
C ILE A 553 21.64 5.57 -19.96
N THR A 554 22.30 5.66 -18.80
CA THR A 554 22.32 6.86 -17.95
C THR A 554 23.37 7.90 -18.37
N ASN A 555 23.92 7.79 -19.58
CA ASN A 555 24.83 8.78 -20.11
C ASN A 555 24.11 10.13 -20.31
N PRO A 556 24.78 11.27 -20.06
CA PRO A 556 24.18 12.58 -20.27
C PRO A 556 23.58 12.74 -21.68
N GLY A 557 22.36 13.23 -21.79
CA GLY A 557 21.67 13.47 -23.07
C GLY A 557 20.87 12.28 -23.62
N TYR A 558 21.19 11.06 -23.22
CA TYR A 558 20.58 9.86 -23.82
C TYR A 558 19.09 9.73 -23.54
N PHE A 559 18.63 10.08 -22.33
CA PHE A 559 17.20 10.03 -22.01
C PHE A 559 16.40 11.09 -22.78
N GLN A 560 16.96 12.28 -23.00
CA GLN A 560 16.32 13.34 -23.78
C GLN A 560 16.11 12.94 -25.24
N ASP A 561 17.10 12.27 -25.83
CA ASP A 561 17.04 11.85 -27.22
C ASP A 561 16.10 10.65 -27.43
N ASN A 562 15.94 9.82 -26.40
CA ASN A 562 15.30 8.51 -26.52
C ASN A 562 13.93 8.38 -25.86
N VAL A 563 13.60 9.21 -24.86
CA VAL A 563 12.37 9.10 -24.08
C VAL A 563 11.57 10.40 -24.23
N LYS A 564 10.78 10.48 -25.28
CA LYS A 564 9.99 11.67 -25.64
C LYS A 564 8.56 11.56 -25.13
N PRO A 565 7.89 12.67 -24.81
CA PRO A 565 6.46 12.64 -24.48
C PRO A 565 5.64 12.14 -25.67
N ALA A 566 4.44 11.61 -25.40
CA ALA A 566 3.53 11.24 -26.46
C ALA A 566 3.09 12.49 -27.24
N GLY A 567 3.32 12.51 -28.55
CA GLY A 567 2.84 13.54 -29.45
C GLY A 567 1.44 13.20 -29.96
N ARG A 568 0.60 14.21 -30.16
CA ARG A 568 -0.67 14.05 -30.89
C ARG A 568 -0.42 13.79 -32.37
#